data_AF-A0A838TKD2-F1
#
_entry.id   AF-A0A838TKD2-F1
#
_cell.length_a   1.000
_cell.length_b   1.000
_cell.length_c   1.000
_cell.angle_alpha   90.00
_cell.angle_beta   90.00
_cell.angle_gamma   90.00
#
_symmetry.space_group_name_H-M   'P 1'
#
loop_
_entity.id
_entity.type
_entity.pdbx_description
1 polymer ?
#
loop_
_entity_poly.entity_id
_entity_poly.type
_entity_poly.pdbx_seq_one_letter_code
_entity_poly.pdbx_strand_id
1 'polypeptide(L)' 'MLFLHAAERARAQGATSLTIEADPQAEAFYRHMGAVRFGLTKSEIDGCRRDLPLLAFNLTNSGPLL' A
#
# COMPACT_ATOMS: atom_id res chain seq x y z
N MET A 1 -11.39 7.25 -6.22
CA MET A 1 -10.24 7.65 -5.38
C MET A 1 -8.93 7.34 -6.09
N LEU A 2 -7.84 8.09 -5.85
CA LEU A 2 -6.55 7.91 -6.55
C LEU A 2 -5.92 6.53 -6.33
N PHE A 3 -6.02 5.98 -5.11
CA PHE A 3 -5.45 4.68 -4.78
C PHE A 3 -6.06 3.54 -5.63
N LEU A 4 -7.39 3.49 -5.72
CA LEU A 4 -8.11 2.47 -6.49
C LEU A 4 -7.76 2.57 -7.98
N HIS A 5 -7.68 3.79 -8.51
CA HIS A 5 -7.24 4.00 -9.89
C HIS A 5 -5.81 3.46 -10.11
N ALA A 6 -4.87 3.74 -9.21
CA ALA A 6 -3.51 3.21 -9.31
C ALA A 6 -3.49 1.67 -9.25
N ALA A 7 -4.30 1.06 -8.37
CA ALA A 7 -4.44 -0.39 -8.28
C ALA A 7 -5.02 -1.01 -9.57
N GLU A 8 -6.04 -0.39 -10.18
CA GLU A 8 -6.56 -0.80 -11.48
C GLU A 8 -5.50 -0.73 -12.58
N ARG A 9 -4.73 0.37 -12.63
CA ARG A 9 -3.65 0.54 -13.62
C ARG A 9 -2.54 -0.51 -13.44
N ALA A 10 -2.17 -0.82 -12.20
CA ALA A 10 -1.18 -1.84 -11.92
C ALA A 10 -1.68 -3.25 -12.31
N ARG A 11 -2.94 -3.57 -11.95
CA ARG A 11 -3.58 -4.84 -12.34
C ARG A 11 -3.67 -4.99 -13.86
N ALA A 12 -4.03 -3.91 -14.57
CA ALA A 12 -4.10 -3.91 -16.03
C ALA A 12 -2.73 -4.15 -16.71
N GLN A 13 -1.62 -3.87 -15.99
CA GLN A 13 -0.25 -4.15 -16.44
C GLN A 13 0.24 -5.56 -16.01
N GLY A 14 -0.63 -6.38 -15.42
CA GLY A 14 -0.29 -7.74 -14.99
C GLY A 14 0.34 -7.83 -13.60
N ALA A 15 0.36 -6.74 -12.82
CA ALA A 15 0.81 -6.81 -11.44
C ALA A 15 -0.17 -7.63 -10.57
N THR A 16 0.37 -8.43 -9.66
CA THR A 16 -0.39 -9.28 -8.74
C THR A 16 -0.53 -8.69 -7.33
N SER A 17 0.29 -7.69 -7.00
CA SER A 17 0.25 -6.97 -5.73
C SER A 17 0.85 -5.57 -5.83
N LEU A 18 0.49 -4.69 -4.90
CA LEU A 18 1.19 -3.45 -4.60
C LEU A 18 1.91 -3.56 -3.26
N THR A 19 3.16 -3.09 -3.21
CA THR A 19 3.88 -2.85 -1.95
C THR A 19 3.80 -1.36 -1.61
N ILE A 20 3.50 -1.04 -0.37
CA ILE A 20 3.25 0.33 0.10
C ILE A 20 4.16 0.58 1.30
N GLU A 21 5.05 1.56 1.16
CA GLU A 21 5.74 2.19 2.29
C GLU A 21 4.84 3.33 2.77
N ALA A 22 4.17 3.14 3.91
CA ALA A 22 3.21 4.10 4.41
C ALA A 22 3.83 4.99 5.49
N ASP A 23 3.36 6.22 5.60
CA ASP A 23 3.46 6.96 6.85
C ASP A 23 2.64 6.25 7.94
N PRO A 24 3.08 6.25 9.22
CA PRO A 24 2.33 5.61 10.32
C PRO A 24 0.88 6.10 10.42
N GLN A 25 0.63 7.38 10.15
CA GLN A 25 -0.71 7.97 10.17
C GLN A 25 -1.61 7.48 9.01
N ALA A 26 -1.01 7.02 7.92
CA ALA A 26 -1.71 6.53 6.74
C ALA A 26 -1.95 5.01 6.77
N GLU A 27 -1.33 4.26 7.70
CA GLU A 27 -1.47 2.80 7.78
C GLU A 27 -2.95 2.38 7.85
N ALA A 28 -3.74 3.04 8.69
CA ALA A 28 -5.16 2.72 8.88
C ALA A 28 -5.98 2.87 7.59
N PHE A 29 -5.65 3.88 6.76
CA PHE A 29 -6.28 4.08 5.47
C PHE A 29 -6.02 2.90 4.52
N TYR A 30 -4.76 2.49 4.36
CA TYR A 30 -4.42 1.38 3.48
C TYR A 30 -4.95 0.04 3.99
N ARG A 31 -5.00 -0.14 5.31
CA ARG A 31 -5.65 -1.33 5.91
C ARG A 31 -7.15 -1.36 5.65
N HIS A 32 -7.83 -0.22 5.70
CA HIS A 32 -9.25 -0.14 5.34
C HIS A 32 -9.50 -0.48 3.87
N MET A 33 -8.55 -0.14 3.00
CA MET A 33 -8.56 -0.56 1.59
C MET A 33 -8.29 -2.06 1.39
N GLY A 34 -7.91 -2.80 2.43
CA GLY A 34 -7.62 -4.24 2.37
C GLY A 34 -6.12 -4.58 2.27
N ALA A 35 -5.22 -3.62 2.44
CA ALA A 35 -3.79 -3.90 2.52
C ALA A 35 -3.43 -4.55 3.86
N VAL A 36 -2.46 -5.47 3.85
CA VAL A 36 -2.00 -6.21 5.02
C VAL A 36 -0.57 -5.79 5.35
N ARG A 37 -0.32 -5.43 6.61
CA ARG A 37 1.03 -5.10 7.09
C ARG A 37 1.88 -6.37 7.14
N PHE A 38 3.04 -6.35 6.51
CA PHE A 38 3.98 -7.48 6.51
C PHE A 38 5.36 -7.09 7.08
N GLY A 39 5.61 -5.81 7.33
CA GLY A 39 6.91 -5.39 7.84
C GLY A 39 6.97 -3.94 8.27
N LEU A 40 8.20 -3.51 8.48
CA LEU A 40 8.55 -2.15 8.82
C LEU A 40 9.93 -1.85 8.25
N THR A 41 10.11 -0.69 7.64
CA THR A 41 11.41 -0.21 7.18
C THR A 41 11.81 1.05 7.94
N LYS A 42 13.10 1.24 8.15
CA LYS A 42 13.64 2.44 8.77
C LYS A 42 14.08 3.38 7.67
N SER A 43 13.42 4.53 7.56
CA SER A 43 13.76 5.57 6.60
C SER A 43 14.24 6.81 7.33
N GLU A 44 15.02 7.64 6.66
CA GLU A 44 15.45 8.94 7.15
C GLU A 44 14.81 10.01 6.26
N ILE A 45 13.95 10.84 6.86
CA ILE A 45 13.24 11.92 6.16
C ILE A 45 13.55 13.21 6.92
N ASP A 46 14.13 14.19 6.23
CA ASP A 46 14.54 15.48 6.81
C ASP A 46 15.45 15.33 8.04
N GLY A 47 16.38 14.37 8.02
CA GLY A 47 17.28 14.06 9.13
C GLY A 47 16.62 13.39 10.33
N CYS A 48 15.32 13.09 10.25
CA CYS A 48 14.57 12.38 11.28
C CYS A 48 14.35 10.93 10.86
N ARG A 49 14.78 9.99 11.72
CA ARG A 49 14.51 8.57 11.52
C ARG A 49 13.03 8.28 11.73
N ARG A 50 12.38 7.69 10.73
CA ARG A 50 10.99 7.25 10.79
C ARG A 50 10.89 5.77 10.48
N ASP A 51 10.05 5.12 11.26
CA ASP A 51 9.67 3.72 11.08
C ASP A 51 8.44 3.68 10.18
N LEU A 52 8.60 3.27 8.92
CA LEU A 52 7.54 3.23 7.92
C LEU A 52 6.94 1.81 7.84
N PRO A 53 5.63 1.63 8.12
CA PRO A 53 4.96 0.36 7.88
C PRO A 53 5.06 -0.06 6.42
N LEU A 54 5.37 -1.34 6.21
CA LEU A 54 5.32 -1.98 4.90
C LEU A 54 4.02 -2.78 4.79
N LEU A 55 3.19 -2.44 3.80
CA LEU A 55 1.93 -3.11 3.51
C LEU A 55 1.91 -3.70 2.11
N ALA A 56 1.18 -4.80 1.97
CA ALA A 56 0.91 -5.44 0.68
C ALA A 56 -0.59 -5.38 0.39
N PHE A 57 -0.95 -4.94 -0.81
CA PHE A 57 -2.31 -4.99 -1.32
C PHE A 57 -2.39 -5.99 -2.47
N ASN A 58 -3.26 -6.99 -2.34
CA ASN A 58 -3.42 -8.04 -3.34
C ASN A 58 -4.31 -7.56 -4.51
N LEU A 59 -3.83 -7.71 -5.75
CA LEU A 59 -4.54 -7.31 -6.97
C LEU A 59 -5.22 -8.48 -7.70
N THR A 60 -5.04 -9.71 -7.24
CA THR A 60 -5.58 -10.91 -7.89
C THR A 60 -7.01 -11.24 -7.47
N ASN A 61 -7.54 -10.60 -6.42
CA ASN A 61 -8.94 -10.76 -6.06
C ASN A 61 -9.84 -10.20 -7.17
N SER A 62 -10.68 -11.05 -7.75
CA SER A 62 -11.43 -10.76 -8.98
C SER A 62 -12.67 -9.87 -8.79
N GLY A 63 -12.87 -9.29 -7.61
CA GLY A 63 -13.97 -8.38 -7.31
C GLY A 63 -13.67 -6.94 -7.74
N PRO A 64 -14.69 -6.11 -8.04
CA PRO A 64 -14.48 -4.69 -8.28
C PRO A 64 -13.82 -4.05 -7.05
N LEU A 65 -12.83 -3.20 -7.30
CA LEU A 65 -12.26 -2.31 -6.29
C LEU A 65 -13.33 -1.24 -6.00
N LEU A 66 -14.04 -1.39 -4.88
CA LEU A 66 -15.23 -0.61 -4.46
C LEU A 66 -15.14 0.89 -4.74
#